data_AF-A0A1A3BQA1-F1
#
_entry.id   AF-A0A1A3BQA1-F1
#
_cell.length_a   1.000
_cell.length_b   1.000
_cell.length_c   1.000
_cell.angle_alpha   90.00
_cell.angle_beta   90.00
_cell.angle_gamma   90.00
#
_symmetry.space_group_name_H-M   'P 1'
#
loop_
_entity.id
_entity.type
_entity.pdbx_description
1 polymer ?
#
loop_
_entity_poly.entity_id
_entity_poly.type
_entity_poly.pdbx_seq_one_letter_code
_entity_poly.pdbx_strand_id
1 'polypeptide(L)'
;MQRSVRTAAAGPLLIASATALLTGCSGNAVMATMGMPTTESAPAPHGSAQAQPGPAPADGQSHALVVTDRQRAYLDGLAAEGVKPSSDLLALSIGSYVCQARAARHSDQEVWDSVLPMVRSDTHDRVEQMSGVAASSVDVNADTSDYIRIATERLC
;
A
#
# COMPACT_ATOMS: atom_id res chain seq x y z
N MET A 1 -47.42 50.37 -15.33
CA MET A 1 -48.55 49.72 -14.62
C MET A 1 -47.96 48.45 -13.99
N GLN A 2 -47.95 48.20 -12.67
CA GLN A 2 -49.06 48.04 -11.70
C GLN A 2 -50.08 47.00 -12.21
N ARG A 3 -50.49 45.93 -11.51
CA ARG A 3 -50.62 45.54 -10.06
C ARG A 3 -50.29 44.03 -9.90
N SER A 4 -50.18 43.33 -8.75
CA SER A 4 -49.97 43.55 -7.29
C SER A 4 -49.74 42.15 -6.62
N VAL A 5 -49.74 41.96 -5.28
CA VAL A 5 -48.60 42.14 -4.33
C VAL A 5 -48.92 41.51 -2.94
N ARG A 6 -48.03 40.64 -2.38
CA ARG A 6 -48.03 40.02 -1.01
C ARG A 6 -49.17 38.99 -0.74
N THR A 7 -49.25 38.18 0.33
CA THR A 7 -48.64 38.11 1.71
C THR A 7 -48.74 36.62 2.17
N ALA A 8 -47.82 35.85 2.79
CA ALA A 8 -46.73 35.93 3.79
C ALA A 8 -47.09 35.43 5.23
N ALA A 9 -46.30 34.47 5.75
CA ALA A 9 -46.12 34.01 7.14
C ALA A 9 -44.78 33.22 7.19
N ALA A 10 -43.81 33.37 8.11
CA ALA A 10 -43.79 33.29 9.59
C ALA A 10 -43.99 31.84 10.11
N GLY A 11 -43.11 31.21 10.91
CA GLY A 11 -41.92 31.70 11.65
C GLY A 11 -40.81 30.63 11.92
N PRO A 12 -39.93 30.81 12.94
CA PRO A 12 -38.59 30.18 13.00
C PRO A 12 -38.35 29.14 14.14
N LEU A 13 -37.06 28.77 14.34
CA LEU A 13 -36.42 27.92 15.38
C LEU A 13 -36.48 26.38 15.15
N LEU A 14 -35.60 25.55 15.73
CA LEU A 14 -34.61 25.78 16.82
C LEU A 14 -33.14 25.38 16.46
N ILE A 15 -32.46 24.53 17.26
CA ILE A 15 -31.00 24.23 17.37
C ILE A 15 -30.82 22.76 17.85
N ALA A 16 -29.59 22.20 17.77
CA ALA A 16 -29.06 21.02 18.49
C ALA A 16 -29.47 19.61 18.00
N SER A 17 -28.66 18.54 18.16
CA SER A 17 -27.27 18.42 18.68
C SER A 17 -26.58 17.17 18.11
N ALA A 18 -25.23 17.13 18.12
CA ALA A 18 -24.46 15.92 17.89
C ALA A 18 -24.16 15.18 19.21
N THR A 19 -24.23 13.85 19.23
CA THR A 19 -23.86 13.02 20.39
C THR A 19 -22.87 11.93 19.98
N ALA A 20 -21.58 12.26 20.07
CA ALA A 20 -20.51 11.27 19.98
C ALA A 20 -20.42 10.46 21.28
N LEU A 21 -20.65 9.15 21.21
CA LEU A 21 -20.52 8.24 22.35
C LEU A 21 -19.06 7.82 22.57
N LEU A 22 -18.28 8.69 23.21
CA LEU A 22 -16.94 8.39 23.70
C LEU A 22 -17.00 7.56 25.00
N THR A 23 -17.09 6.24 24.88
CA THR A 23 -16.88 5.33 26.02
C THR A 23 -15.38 5.19 26.31
N GLY A 24 -14.84 6.09 27.12
CA GLY A 24 -13.45 5.99 27.61
C GLY A 24 -13.29 4.89 28.67
N CYS A 25 -12.09 4.32 28.76
CA CYS A 25 -11.71 3.41 29.84
C CYS A 25 -10.38 3.84 30.44
N SER A 26 -10.42 4.64 31.51
CA SER A 26 -9.23 5.16 32.17
C SER A 26 -8.68 4.19 33.21
N GLY A 27 -7.46 3.68 32.98
CA GLY A 27 -6.63 3.01 34.00
C GLY A 27 -5.31 3.76 34.11
N ASN A 28 -5.00 4.32 35.28
CA ASN A 28 -3.91 5.28 35.44
C ASN A 28 -2.83 4.81 36.43
N ALA A 29 -1.57 4.93 36.00
CA ALA A 29 -0.33 4.81 36.77
C ALA A 29 -0.01 3.46 37.48
N VAL A 30 1.23 2.99 37.28
CA VAL A 30 2.30 3.02 38.30
C VAL A 30 3.68 2.98 37.63
N MET A 31 4.72 3.33 38.37
CA MET A 31 6.10 3.47 37.90
C MET A 31 6.89 2.13 37.90
N ALA A 32 8.00 2.14 37.18
CA ALA A 32 8.98 1.09 36.97
C ALA A 32 9.29 0.13 38.14
N THR A 33 9.51 -1.15 37.79
CA THR A 33 10.53 -2.00 38.42
C THR A 33 11.13 -2.97 37.40
N MET A 34 12.22 -3.65 37.77
CA MET A 34 13.02 -4.51 36.88
C MET A 34 12.53 -5.96 36.85
N GLY A 35 12.90 -6.68 35.78
CA GLY A 35 13.05 -8.14 35.80
C GLY A 35 12.24 -8.89 34.74
N MET A 36 12.95 -9.66 33.90
CA MET A 36 12.38 -10.93 33.43
C MET A 36 12.25 -11.87 34.63
N PRO A 37 11.25 -12.77 34.61
CA PRO A 37 11.62 -14.13 34.24
C PRO A 37 10.75 -14.72 33.12
N THR A 38 11.27 -15.79 32.55
CA THR A 38 10.66 -16.66 31.54
C THR A 38 9.25 -17.13 31.91
N THR A 39 8.28 -16.91 31.01
CA THR A 39 7.10 -17.77 30.90
C THR A 39 7.36 -18.79 29.80
N GLU A 40 7.52 -20.05 30.20
CA GLU A 40 7.59 -21.19 29.31
C GLU A 40 6.25 -21.36 28.57
N SER A 41 6.28 -21.41 27.24
CA SER A 41 5.10 -21.72 26.42
C SER A 41 5.27 -23.12 25.82
N ALA A 42 4.52 -24.09 26.33
CA ALA A 42 4.57 -25.47 25.88
C ALA A 42 4.10 -25.58 24.40
N PRO A 43 4.73 -26.43 23.58
CA PRO A 43 4.50 -26.44 22.13
C PRO A 43 3.13 -27.01 21.75
N ALA A 44 2.36 -26.25 20.96
CA ALA A 44 1.19 -26.77 20.26
C ALA A 44 1.59 -27.70 19.10
N PRO A 45 0.89 -28.80 18.85
CA PRO A 45 1.35 -29.85 17.93
C PRO A 45 1.19 -29.47 16.45
N HIS A 46 2.33 -29.17 15.82
CA HIS A 46 2.69 -29.49 14.43
C HIS A 46 1.57 -29.50 13.35
N GLY A 47 1.05 -28.32 13.00
CA GLY A 47 0.51 -28.09 11.66
C GLY A 47 1.66 -27.92 10.67
N SER A 48 1.86 -28.86 9.74
CA SER A 48 3.03 -28.89 8.84
C SER A 48 2.91 -27.91 7.66
N ALA A 49 2.99 -26.61 7.94
CA ALA A 49 3.30 -25.62 6.91
C ALA A 49 4.75 -25.85 6.44
N GLN A 50 4.93 -26.17 5.16
CA GLN A 50 6.26 -26.30 4.56
C GLN A 50 6.88 -24.91 4.40
N ALA A 51 7.65 -24.48 5.41
CA ALA A 51 8.48 -23.30 5.29
C ALA A 51 9.44 -23.50 4.10
N GLN A 52 9.34 -22.64 3.08
CA GLN A 52 10.31 -22.60 2.00
C GLN A 52 11.70 -22.32 2.60
N PRO A 53 12.77 -22.99 2.13
CA PRO A 53 14.11 -22.73 2.63
C PRO A 53 14.46 -21.24 2.46
N GLY A 54 14.71 -20.56 3.58
CA GLY A 54 15.32 -19.24 3.54
C GLY A 54 16.71 -19.33 2.90
N PRO A 55 17.16 -18.31 2.16
CA PRO A 55 18.51 -18.30 1.60
C PRO A 55 19.54 -18.44 2.72
N ALA A 56 20.63 -19.16 2.44
CA ALA A 56 21.76 -19.24 3.34
C ALA A 56 22.33 -17.83 3.62
N PRO A 57 22.85 -17.56 4.83
CA PRO A 57 23.47 -16.27 5.14
C PRO A 57 24.62 -16.00 4.15
N ALA A 58 24.59 -14.84 3.49
CA ALA A 58 25.57 -14.51 2.45
C ALA A 58 26.93 -14.17 3.07
N ASP A 59 27.98 -14.88 2.64
CA ASP A 59 29.36 -14.72 3.11
C ASP A 59 29.98 -13.38 2.67
N GLY A 60 29.68 -12.29 3.39
CA GLY A 60 30.33 -10.99 3.24
C GLY A 60 30.13 -10.30 1.87
N GLN A 61 29.07 -10.64 1.15
CA GLN A 61 28.81 -10.15 -0.20
C GLN A 61 28.19 -8.74 -0.23
N SER A 62 28.38 -8.05 -1.36
CA SER A 62 27.84 -6.71 -1.62
C SER A 62 26.31 -6.66 -1.44
N HIS A 63 25.77 -5.51 -1.03
CA HIS A 63 24.33 -5.24 -0.88
C HIS A 63 23.55 -5.17 -2.22
N ALA A 64 24.00 -5.90 -3.24
CA ALA A 64 23.35 -5.97 -4.53
C ALA A 64 22.07 -6.82 -4.45
N LEU A 65 21.00 -6.35 -5.09
CA LEU A 65 19.73 -7.06 -5.16
C LEU A 65 19.85 -8.31 -6.03
N VAL A 66 19.87 -9.50 -5.42
CA VAL A 66 19.87 -10.78 -6.14
C VAL A 66 18.45 -11.12 -6.58
N VAL A 67 18.15 -10.91 -7.86
CA VAL A 67 16.83 -11.23 -8.46
C VAL A 67 16.81 -12.62 -9.11
N THR A 68 15.73 -13.36 -8.86
CA THR A 68 15.40 -14.60 -9.59
C THR A 68 15.02 -14.31 -11.05
N ASP A 69 15.06 -15.33 -11.90
CA ASP A 69 14.72 -15.18 -13.32
C ASP A 69 13.27 -14.73 -13.55
N ARG A 70 12.35 -15.15 -12.68
CA ARG A 70 10.95 -14.69 -12.70
C ARG A 70 10.84 -13.20 -12.35
N GLN A 71 11.53 -12.76 -11.31
CA GLN A 71 11.58 -11.35 -10.91
C GLN A 71 12.21 -10.48 -12.02
N ARG A 72 13.23 -11.01 -12.72
CA ARG A 72 13.84 -10.35 -13.87
C ARG A 72 12.87 -10.22 -15.05
N ALA A 73 12.19 -11.30 -15.44
CA ALA A 73 11.21 -11.28 -16.53
C ALA A 73 10.03 -10.30 -16.31
N TYR A 74 9.71 -10.00 -15.05
CA TYR A 74 8.78 -8.94 -14.63
C TYR A 74 9.39 -7.54 -14.80
N LEU A 75 10.60 -7.29 -14.30
CA LEU A 75 11.32 -6.01 -14.47
C LEU A 75 11.58 -5.69 -15.96
N ASP A 76 12.02 -6.69 -16.73
CA ASP A 76 12.17 -6.63 -18.19
C ASP A 76 10.84 -6.32 -18.89
N GLY A 77 9.71 -6.72 -18.29
CA GLY A 77 8.37 -6.40 -18.76
C GLY A 77 8.01 -4.94 -18.55
N LEU A 78 8.21 -4.41 -17.34
CA LEU A 78 8.00 -3.00 -17.03
C LEU A 78 8.83 -2.11 -17.97
N ALA A 79 10.11 -2.45 -18.14
CA ALA A 79 11.03 -1.72 -19.02
C ALA A 79 10.62 -1.78 -20.50
N ALA A 80 9.99 -2.88 -20.96
CA ALA A 80 9.54 -3.03 -22.34
C ALA A 80 8.34 -2.11 -22.70
N GLU A 81 7.44 -1.85 -21.76
CA GLU A 81 6.34 -0.88 -21.94
C GLU A 81 6.78 0.57 -21.65
N GLY A 82 8.02 0.76 -21.19
CA GLY A 82 8.59 2.08 -20.86
C GLY A 82 8.33 2.55 -19.42
N VAL A 83 7.69 1.73 -18.58
CA VAL A 83 7.55 1.99 -17.14
C VAL A 83 8.94 2.07 -16.51
N LYS A 84 9.19 3.15 -15.77
CA LYS A 84 10.46 3.38 -15.08
C LYS A 84 10.23 3.46 -13.57
N PRO A 85 10.58 2.42 -12.81
CA PRO A 85 10.62 2.51 -11.36
C PRO A 85 11.63 3.53 -10.86
N SER A 86 11.46 3.98 -9.63
CA SER A 86 12.51 4.62 -8.82
C SER A 86 13.60 3.63 -8.40
N SER A 87 13.26 2.35 -8.25
CA SER A 87 14.20 1.25 -8.02
C SER A 87 13.57 -0.13 -8.30
N ASP A 88 14.38 -1.09 -8.72
CA ASP A 88 13.97 -2.49 -8.90
C ASP A 88 13.36 -3.09 -7.63
N LEU A 89 13.86 -2.71 -6.45
CA LEU A 89 13.34 -3.20 -5.17
C LEU A 89 11.91 -2.70 -4.90
N LEU A 90 11.61 -1.43 -5.18
CA LEU A 90 10.24 -0.91 -5.05
C LEU A 90 9.31 -1.52 -6.10
N ALA A 91 9.78 -1.68 -7.34
CA ALA A 91 9.02 -2.37 -8.39
C ALA A 91 8.66 -3.81 -8.01
N LEU A 92 9.60 -4.56 -7.45
CA LEU A 92 9.36 -5.92 -6.96
C LEU A 92 8.46 -5.96 -5.72
N SER A 93 8.52 -4.94 -4.86
CA SER A 93 7.58 -4.79 -3.73
C SER A 93 6.13 -4.59 -4.23
N ILE A 94 5.93 -3.67 -5.18
CA ILE A 94 4.62 -3.41 -5.81
C ILE A 94 4.09 -4.67 -6.51
N GLY A 95 4.93 -5.36 -7.29
CA GLY A 95 4.55 -6.61 -7.96
C GLY A 95 4.21 -7.74 -6.98
N SER A 96 4.96 -7.84 -5.87
CA SER A 96 4.68 -8.82 -4.81
C SER A 96 3.34 -8.55 -4.13
N TYR A 97 3.01 -7.27 -3.89
CA TYR A 97 1.68 -6.88 -3.39
C TYR A 97 0.56 -7.29 -4.35
N VAL A 98 0.72 -7.06 -5.67
CA VAL A 98 -0.28 -7.49 -6.67
C VAL A 98 -0.51 -8.99 -6.55
N CYS A 99 0.54 -9.80 -6.51
CA CYS A 99 0.40 -11.26 -6.40
C CYS A 99 -0.26 -11.70 -5.09
N GLN A 100 0.04 -11.04 -3.96
CA GLN A 100 -0.65 -11.28 -2.69
C GLN A 100 -2.14 -10.95 -2.77
N ALA A 101 -2.51 -9.81 -3.35
CA ALA A 101 -3.91 -9.41 -3.51
C ALA A 101 -4.68 -10.32 -4.48
N ARG A 102 -4.04 -10.80 -5.56
CA ARG A 102 -4.59 -11.82 -6.47
C ARG A 102 -4.82 -13.16 -5.75
N ALA A 103 -3.84 -13.63 -4.96
CA ALA A 103 -3.99 -14.83 -4.15
C ALA A 103 -5.09 -14.69 -3.08
N ALA A 104 -5.23 -13.50 -2.49
CA ALA A 104 -6.30 -13.13 -1.56
C ALA A 104 -7.68 -12.92 -2.24
N ARG A 105 -7.77 -13.09 -3.57
CA ARG A 105 -9.01 -12.98 -4.37
C ARG A 105 -9.66 -11.60 -4.36
N HIS A 106 -8.86 -10.54 -4.16
CA HIS A 106 -9.32 -9.15 -4.32
C HIS A 106 -9.79 -8.91 -5.77
N SER A 107 -10.83 -8.09 -5.93
CA SER A 107 -11.29 -7.61 -7.24
C SER A 107 -10.26 -6.70 -7.91
N ASP A 108 -10.38 -6.50 -9.23
CA ASP A 108 -9.50 -5.59 -9.97
C ASP A 108 -9.49 -4.16 -9.40
N GLN A 109 -10.63 -3.68 -8.89
CA GLN A 109 -10.74 -2.37 -8.28
C GLN A 109 -10.00 -2.29 -6.93
N GLU A 110 -10.12 -3.32 -6.07
CA GLU A 110 -9.42 -3.36 -4.78
C GLU A 110 -7.89 -3.47 -4.95
N VAL A 111 -7.43 -4.16 -6.00
CA VAL A 111 -6.02 -4.17 -6.42
C VAL A 111 -5.61 -2.78 -6.92
N TRP A 112 -6.41 -2.18 -7.81
CA TRP A 112 -6.13 -0.86 -8.39
C TRP A 112 -6.02 0.24 -7.34
N ASP A 113 -7.02 0.37 -6.46
CA ASP A 113 -7.10 1.40 -5.42
C ASP A 113 -5.93 1.32 -4.42
N SER A 114 -5.36 0.11 -4.26
CA SER A 114 -4.20 -0.14 -3.40
C SER A 114 -2.85 0.08 -4.10
N VAL A 115 -2.75 -0.21 -5.41
CA VAL A 115 -1.50 -0.07 -6.19
C VAL A 115 -1.29 1.35 -6.70
N LEU A 116 -2.35 2.05 -7.13
CA LEU A 116 -2.30 3.44 -7.60
C LEU A 116 -1.53 4.41 -6.67
N PRO A 117 -1.74 4.42 -5.33
CA PRO A 117 -0.95 5.30 -4.44
C PRO A 117 0.53 4.88 -4.35
N MET A 118 0.86 3.60 -4.46
CA MET A 118 2.27 3.14 -4.45
C MET A 118 3.01 3.57 -5.73
N VAL A 119 2.40 3.39 -6.90
CA VAL A 119 2.97 3.80 -8.19
C VAL A 119 3.08 5.33 -8.31
N ARG A 120 2.18 6.07 -7.64
CA ARG A 120 2.30 7.53 -7.49
C ARG A 120 3.51 7.94 -6.65
N SER A 121 3.82 7.23 -5.56
CA SER A 121 5.05 7.48 -4.78
C SER A 121 6.29 7.13 -5.59
N ASP A 122 6.34 5.94 -6.20
CA ASP A 122 7.44 5.49 -7.07
C ASP A 122 7.71 6.49 -8.21
N THR A 123 6.67 7.08 -8.78
CA THR A 123 6.77 8.17 -9.76
C THR A 123 7.33 9.47 -9.17
N HIS A 124 6.84 9.90 -8.01
CA HIS A 124 7.33 11.09 -7.31
C HIS A 124 8.81 10.96 -6.99
N ASP A 125 9.21 9.84 -6.40
CA ASP A 125 10.56 9.57 -5.93
C ASP A 125 11.54 9.39 -7.11
N ARG A 126 11.04 8.93 -8.28
CA ARG A 126 11.75 8.99 -9.57
C ARG A 126 11.96 10.43 -10.06
N VAL A 127 10.95 11.29 -10.00
CA VAL A 127 11.04 12.67 -10.51
C VAL A 127 12.05 13.51 -9.69
N GLU A 128 12.02 13.38 -8.37
CA GLU A 128 12.99 14.03 -7.47
C GLU A 128 14.44 13.59 -7.80
N GLN A 129 14.67 12.28 -7.96
CA GLN A 129 15.98 11.74 -8.36
C GLN A 129 16.46 12.25 -9.73
N MET A 130 15.55 12.51 -10.68
CA MET A 130 15.89 12.89 -12.04
C MET A 130 16.10 14.41 -12.27
N SER A 131 15.95 15.25 -11.23
CA SER A 131 16.48 16.62 -11.17
C SER A 131 16.31 17.47 -12.45
N GLY A 132 15.10 17.52 -13.00
CA GLY A 132 14.78 18.32 -14.20
C GLY A 132 13.81 17.69 -15.20
N VAL A 133 13.40 16.43 -15.00
CA VAL A 133 12.27 15.85 -15.75
C VAL A 133 10.98 16.54 -15.35
N ALA A 134 10.25 17.11 -16.32
CA ALA A 134 8.95 17.70 -16.07
C ALA A 134 7.92 16.60 -15.73
N ALA A 135 7.33 16.65 -14.53
CA ALA A 135 6.36 15.65 -14.04
C ALA A 135 5.15 15.42 -14.96
N SER A 136 4.87 16.34 -15.90
CA SER A 136 3.88 16.22 -16.95
C SER A 136 4.15 15.10 -17.99
N SER A 137 5.29 14.41 -17.93
CA SER A 137 5.62 13.29 -18.83
C SER A 137 5.33 11.90 -18.27
N VAL A 138 4.64 11.77 -17.13
CA VAL A 138 4.30 10.47 -16.52
C VAL A 138 2.79 10.32 -16.39
N ASP A 139 2.22 9.30 -17.04
CA ASP A 139 0.86 8.86 -16.77
C ASP A 139 0.87 7.78 -15.69
N VAL A 140 0.62 8.21 -14.46
CA VAL A 140 0.57 7.33 -13.28
C VAL A 140 -0.52 6.25 -13.40
N ASN A 141 -1.58 6.46 -14.20
CA ASN A 141 -2.62 5.45 -14.40
C ASN A 141 -2.17 4.39 -15.41
N ALA A 142 -1.47 4.78 -16.48
CA ALA A 142 -0.84 3.83 -17.40
C ALA A 142 0.21 2.98 -16.67
N ASP A 143 1.16 3.62 -15.98
CA ASP A 143 2.16 2.94 -15.15
C ASP A 143 1.48 1.98 -14.14
N THR A 144 0.37 2.38 -13.51
CA THR A 144 -0.41 1.52 -12.58
C THR A 144 -1.02 0.31 -13.27
N SER A 145 -1.62 0.50 -14.45
CA SER A 145 -2.20 -0.58 -15.25
C SER A 145 -1.15 -1.63 -15.63
N ASP A 146 0.02 -1.18 -16.08
CA ASP A 146 1.10 -2.06 -16.50
C ASP A 146 1.80 -2.74 -15.32
N TYR A 147 1.98 -2.05 -14.19
CA TYR A 147 2.41 -2.67 -12.93
C TYR A 147 1.50 -3.86 -12.52
N ILE A 148 0.17 -3.67 -12.56
CA ILE A 148 -0.80 -4.72 -12.19
C ILE A 148 -0.80 -5.86 -13.22
N ARG A 149 -0.80 -5.52 -14.51
CA ARG A 149 -0.84 -6.48 -15.62
C ARG A 149 0.41 -7.35 -15.65
N ILE A 150 1.59 -6.75 -15.69
CA ILE A 150 2.87 -7.45 -15.88
C ILE A 150 3.22 -8.29 -14.64
N ALA A 151 2.85 -7.83 -13.43
CA ALA A 151 2.92 -8.67 -12.23
C ALA A 151 2.04 -9.92 -12.37
N THR A 152 0.76 -9.73 -12.75
CA THR A 152 -0.20 -10.83 -12.93
C THR A 152 0.23 -11.82 -14.03
N GLU A 153 0.81 -11.32 -15.13
CA GLU A 153 1.30 -12.15 -16.25
C GLU A 153 2.60 -12.91 -15.94
N ARG A 154 3.53 -12.32 -15.18
CA ARG A 154 4.93 -12.78 -15.14
C ARG A 154 5.48 -13.13 -13.75
N LEU A 155 4.85 -12.66 -12.67
CA LEU A 155 5.43 -12.73 -11.31
C LEU A 155 4.70 -13.68 -10.34
N CYS A 156 3.40 -13.92 -10.54
CA CYS A 156 2.54 -14.55 -9.52
C CYS A 156 2.52 -16.09 -9.49
#